data_AF-A0AAV2VHU1-F1
#
_entry.id   AF-A0AAV2VHU1-F1
#
_cell.length_a   1.000
_cell.length_b   1.000
_cell.length_c   1.000
_cell.angle_alpha   90.00
_cell.angle_beta   90.00
_cell.angle_gamma   90.00
#
_symmetry.space_group_name_H-M   'P 1'
#
loop_
_entity.id
_entity.type
_entity.pdbx_description
1 polymer ?
#
loop_
_entity_poly.entity_id
_entity_poly.type
_entity_poly.pdbx_seq_one_letter_code
_entity_poly.pdbx_strand_id
1 'polypeptide(L)'
;MRDKTVRINLANYRCPDAISLFRRTVTEFLKSNCSELEVIAIEPSLARDVPYTLEHNSSWNLRLETSSAKLTQEHLEQLFDDPDEDIFDGIKEILFFKIVRLH
;
A
#
# COMPACT_ATOMS: atom_id res chain seq x y z
N MET A 1 -10.10 -23.42 -3.72
CA MET A 1 -10.73 -22.09 -3.84
C MET A 1 -9.64 -21.15 -4.34
N ARG A 2 -9.88 -20.33 -5.37
CA ARG A 2 -8.86 -19.37 -5.80
C ARG A 2 -8.73 -18.31 -4.70
N ASP A 3 -7.55 -18.21 -4.11
CA ASP A 3 -7.18 -17.11 -3.24
C ASP A 3 -7.44 -15.79 -3.96
N LYS A 4 -8.32 -14.96 -3.38
CA LYS A 4 -8.69 -13.68 -3.97
C LYS A 4 -7.70 -12.63 -3.48
N THR A 5 -6.78 -12.23 -4.35
CA THR A 5 -5.92 -11.06 -4.16
C THR A 5 -6.65 -9.79 -4.57
N VAL A 6 -6.58 -8.75 -3.73
CA VAL A 6 -7.01 -7.39 -4.08
C VAL A 6 -5.79 -6.51 -4.16
N ARG A 7 -5.70 -5.70 -5.20
CA ARG A 7 -4.64 -4.70 -5.38
C ARG A 7 -5.24 -3.30 -5.30
N ILE A 8 -4.60 -2.43 -4.52
CA ILE A 8 -4.95 -1.02 -4.40
C ILE A 8 -3.73 -0.17 -4.73
N ASN A 9 -3.97 0.86 -5.55
CA ASN A 9 -2.96 1.83 -5.91
C ASN A 9 -3.20 3.13 -5.11
N LEU A 10 -2.25 3.47 -4.25
CA LEU A 10 -2.21 4.69 -3.45
C LEU A 10 -1.16 5.68 -3.97
N ALA A 11 -0.65 5.49 -5.18
CA ALA A 11 0.43 6.30 -5.71
C ALA A 11 0.01 7.78 -5.90
N ASN A 12 -1.27 8.07 -6.17
CA ASN A 12 -1.79 9.44 -6.28
C ASN A 12 -2.02 10.16 -4.93
N TYR A 13 -1.62 9.56 -3.81
CA TYR A 13 -1.93 10.13 -2.48
C TYR A 13 -0.66 10.37 -1.69
N ARG A 14 -0.60 11.54 -1.05
CA ARG A 14 0.45 11.92 -0.10
C ARG A 14 -0.09 11.94 1.33
N CYS A 15 0.79 12.12 2.31
CA CYS A 15 0.38 12.36 3.69
C CYS A 15 -0.49 13.63 3.80
N PRO A 16 -1.62 13.60 4.54
CA PRO A 16 -2.12 12.52 5.40
C PRO A 16 -3.08 11.51 4.73
N ASP A 17 -3.48 11.77 3.50
CA ASP A 17 -4.53 11.00 2.81
C ASP A 17 -4.10 9.55 2.54
N ALA A 18 -2.85 9.34 2.13
CA ALA A 18 -2.31 8.01 1.87
C ALA A 18 -2.40 7.09 3.09
N ILE A 19 -2.10 7.62 4.29
CA ILE A 19 -2.21 6.89 5.56
C ILE A 19 -3.67 6.56 5.88
N SER A 20 -4.56 7.54 5.71
CA SER A 20 -5.99 7.38 6.00
C SER A 20 -6.63 6.33 5.09
N LEU A 21 -6.30 6.37 3.79
CA LEU A 21 -6.75 5.39 2.81
C LEU A 21 -6.18 4.00 3.06
N PHE A 22 -4.90 3.89 3.43
CA PHE A 22 -4.30 2.62 3.82
C PHE A 22 -5.07 1.98 4.99
N ARG A 23 -5.31 2.72 6.07
CA ARG A 23 -6.01 2.20 7.26
C ARG A 23 -7.45 1.75 6.93
N ARG A 24 -8.16 2.53 6.11
CA ARG A 24 -9.48 2.15 5.61
C ARG A 24 -9.42 0.87 4.77
N THR A 25 -8.44 0.78 3.88
CA THR A 25 -8.24 -0.38 2.99
C THR A 25 -7.99 -1.66 3.78
N VAL A 26 -7.12 -1.62 4.79
CA VAL A 26 -6.86 -2.76 5.67
C VAL A 26 -8.12 -3.17 6.43
N THR A 27 -8.88 -2.19 6.95
CA THR A 27 -10.14 -2.47 7.66
C THR A 27 -11.16 -3.19 6.76
N GLU A 28 -11.30 -2.76 5.51
CA GLU A 28 -12.20 -3.42 4.55
C GLU A 28 -11.65 -4.78 4.10
N PHE A 29 -10.33 -4.91 3.94
CA PHE A 29 -9.69 -6.19 3.66
C PHE A 29 -9.97 -7.21 4.77
N LEU A 30 -9.91 -6.83 6.05
CA LEU A 30 -10.22 -7.70 7.19
C LEU A 30 -11.67 -8.20 7.17
N LYS A 31 -12.62 -7.39 6.70
CA LYS A 31 -14.04 -7.78 6.55
C LYS A 31 -14.30 -8.61 5.29
N SER A 32 -13.35 -8.64 4.36
CA SER A 32 -13.49 -9.33 3.08
C SER A 32 -13.13 -10.83 3.18
N ASN A 33 -13.50 -11.57 2.14
CA ASN A 33 -13.08 -12.97 1.92
C ASN A 33 -11.75 -13.08 1.15
N CYS A 34 -11.00 -11.98 1.03
CA CYS A 34 -9.70 -11.98 0.37
C CYS A 34 -8.62 -12.49 1.32
N SER A 35 -7.72 -13.31 0.79
CA SER A 35 -6.56 -13.83 1.51
C SER A 35 -5.33 -12.94 1.38
N GLU A 36 -5.31 -12.05 0.38
CA GLU A 36 -4.18 -11.17 0.11
C GLU A 36 -4.62 -9.75 -0.30
N LEU A 37 -3.90 -8.76 0.22
CA LEU A 37 -3.98 -7.36 -0.15
C LEU A 37 -2.61 -6.87 -0.61
N GLU A 38 -2.53 -6.36 -1.83
CA GLU A 38 -1.36 -5.68 -2.36
C GLU A 38 -1.61 -4.17 -2.40
N VAL A 39 -0.68 -3.39 -1.87
CA VAL A 39 -0.73 -1.93 -1.85
C VAL A 39 0.51 -1.39 -2.54
N ILE A 40 0.29 -0.54 -3.54
CA ILE A 40 1.35 0.23 -4.20
C ILE A 40 1.23 1.66 -3.68
N ALA A 41 2.34 2.28 -3.25
CA ALA A 41 2.33 3.65 -2.76
C ALA A 41 3.64 4.36 -3.04
N ILE A 42 3.64 5.68 -2.96
CA ILE A 42 4.87 6.50 -3.06
C ILE A 42 5.14 7.33 -1.80
N GLU A 43 4.13 7.52 -0.94
CA GLU A 43 4.27 8.31 0.28
C GLU A 43 5.27 7.65 1.24
N PRO A 44 6.42 8.28 1.53
CA PRO A 44 7.50 7.65 2.29
C PRO A 44 7.08 7.30 3.73
N SER A 45 6.15 8.05 4.32
CA SER A 45 5.71 7.77 5.69
C SER A 45 5.06 6.38 5.83
N LEU A 46 4.46 5.84 4.76
CA LEU A 46 3.84 4.51 4.77
C LEU A 46 4.85 3.39 5.05
N ALA A 47 6.13 3.56 4.66
CA ALA A 47 7.16 2.56 4.95
C ALA A 47 7.31 2.30 6.45
N ARG A 48 7.01 3.31 7.29
CA ARG A 48 7.02 3.20 8.76
C ARG A 48 5.63 2.92 9.32
N ASP A 49 4.62 3.63 8.83
CA ASP A 49 3.26 3.57 9.38
C ASP A 49 2.56 2.24 9.10
N VAL A 50 2.84 1.57 7.97
CA VAL A 50 2.25 0.27 7.62
C VAL A 50 2.71 -0.84 8.58
N PRO A 51 4.02 -1.12 8.75
CA PRO A 51 4.49 -2.10 9.73
C PRO A 51 3.97 -1.81 11.14
N TYR A 52 4.09 -0.54 11.58
CA TYR A 52 3.63 -0.10 12.89
C TYR A 52 2.16 -0.43 13.13
N THR A 53 1.30 -0.11 12.15
CA THR A 53 -0.15 -0.38 12.25
C THR A 53 -0.43 -1.87 12.38
N LEU A 54 0.25 -2.72 11.62
CA LEU A 54 0.01 -4.17 11.65
C LEU A 54 0.56 -4.81 12.93
N GLU A 55 1.73 -4.40 13.40
CA GLU A 55 2.33 -4.88 14.65
C GLU A 55 1.48 -4.54 15.88
N HIS A 56 0.91 -3.33 15.92
CA HIS A 56 0.05 -2.89 17.03
C HIS A 56 -1.35 -3.52 16.99
N ASN A 57 -1.68 -4.26 15.92
CA ASN A 57 -2.93 -5.00 15.78
C ASN A 57 -2.65 -6.49 15.54
N SER A 58 -1.81 -7.08 16.38
CA SER A 58 -1.38 -8.49 16.28
C SER A 58 -2.54 -9.51 16.27
N SER A 59 -3.73 -9.14 16.76
CA SER A 59 -4.94 -9.96 16.69
C SER A 59 -5.48 -10.16 15.28
N TRP A 60 -5.02 -9.39 14.28
CA TRP A 60 -5.45 -9.51 12.89
C TRP A 60 -4.86 -10.72 12.16
N ASN A 61 -3.85 -11.38 12.74
CA ASN A 61 -3.18 -12.55 12.17
C ASN A 61 -2.74 -12.35 10.70
N LEU A 62 -2.01 -11.27 10.45
CA LEU A 62 -1.53 -10.89 9.13
C LEU A 62 -0.01 -11.03 9.03
N ARG A 63 0.47 -11.45 7.86
CA ARG A 63 1.88 -11.35 7.48
C ARG A 63 2.08 -10.18 6.53
N LEU A 64 3.07 -9.35 6.80
CA LEU A 64 3.50 -8.27 5.92
C LEU A 64 4.78 -8.67 5.17
N GLU A 65 4.76 -8.47 3.86
CA GLU A 65 5.92 -8.49 2.99
C GLU A 65 6.06 -7.09 2.38
N THR A 66 7.29 -6.56 2.38
CA THR A 66 7.58 -5.21 1.89
C THR A 66 8.70 -5.25 0.87
N SER A 67 8.56 -4.49 -0.20
CA SER A 67 9.65 -4.20 -1.12
C SER A 67 9.55 -2.77 -1.63
N SER A 68 10.64 -2.26 -2.19
CA SER A 68 10.64 -0.98 -2.89
C SER A 68 11.40 -1.07 -4.20
N ALA A 69 11.06 -0.16 -5.12
CA ALA A 69 11.78 0.04 -6.36
C ALA A 69 12.04 1.52 -6.57
N LYS A 70 13.12 1.86 -7.26
CA LYS A 70 13.38 3.24 -7.68
C LYS A 70 12.23 3.72 -8.57
N LEU A 71 11.72 4.92 -8.31
CA LEU A 71 10.74 5.56 -9.18
C LEU A 71 11.40 5.86 -10.54
N THR A 72 10.73 5.47 -11.63
CA THR A 72 11.17 5.68 -13.00
C THR A 72 10.05 6.35 -13.78
N GLN A 73 10.38 6.94 -14.93
CA GLN A 73 9.38 7.53 -15.82
C GLN A 73 8.30 6.52 -16.25
N GLU A 74 8.69 5.28 -16.53
CA GLU A 74 7.76 4.21 -16.90
C GLU A 74 6.72 3.94 -15.79
N HIS A 75 7.15 3.98 -14.52
CA HIS A 75 6.22 3.82 -13.41
C HIS A 75 5.24 4.99 -13.30
N LEU A 76 5.65 6.22 -13.66
CA LEU A 76 4.76 7.38 -13.69
C LEU A 76 3.63 7.15 -14.71
N GLU A 77 3.95 6.61 -15.88
CA GLU A 77 2.98 6.35 -16.94
C GLU A 77 2.04 5.18 -16.63
N GLN A 78 2.49 4.20 -15.84
CA GLN A 78 1.72 2.98 -15.54
C GLN A 78 0.89 3.07 -14.26
N LEU A 79 1.33 3.84 -13.27
CA LEU A 79 0.70 3.88 -11.94
C LEU A 79 -0.15 5.14 -11.72
N PHE A 80 -0.08 6.14 -12.60
CA PHE A 80 -0.72 7.43 -12.41
C PHE A 80 -1.58 7.75 -13.63
N ASP A 81 -2.89 7.89 -13.41
CA ASP A 81 -3.83 8.27 -14.45
C ASP A 81 -3.66 9.76 -14.84
N ASP A 82 -3.21 10.59 -13.90
CA ASP A 82 -2.90 12.01 -14.07
C ASP A 82 -1.75 12.41 -13.13
N PRO A 83 -0.49 12.36 -13.59
CA PRO A 83 0.66 12.64 -12.74
C PRO A 83 0.78 14.15 -12.48
N ASP A 84 0.27 14.59 -11.32
CA ASP A 84 0.53 15.93 -10.80
C ASP A 84 2.00 16.02 -10.32
N GLU A 85 2.80 16.86 -10.96
CA GLU A 85 4.23 17.04 -10.67
C GLU A 85 4.50 17.34 -9.17
N ASP A 86 3.57 18.04 -8.51
CA ASP A 86 3.71 18.40 -7.09
C ASP A 86 3.60 17.17 -6.16
N ILE A 87 2.90 16.11 -6.60
CA ILE A 87 2.79 14.85 -5.86
C ILE A 87 4.14 14.11 -5.86
N PHE A 88 5.01 14.34 -6.83
CA PHE A 88 6.28 13.63 -6.97
C PHE A 88 7.46 14.32 -6.32
N ASP A 89 7.30 15.57 -5.87
CA ASP A 89 8.41 16.27 -5.26
C ASP A 89 8.93 15.52 -4.02
N GLY A 90 10.25 15.31 -4.00
CA GLY A 90 10.96 14.54 -2.98
C GLY A 90 10.79 13.01 -3.04
N ILE A 91 9.99 12.47 -3.97
CA ILE A 91 9.75 11.02 -4.09
C ILE A 91 10.83 10.35 -4.92
N LYS A 92 11.42 9.28 -4.39
CA LYS A 92 12.50 8.53 -5.05
C LYS A 92 12.17 7.05 -5.26
N GLU A 93 11.18 6.54 -4.56
CA GLU A 93 10.88 5.12 -4.49
C GLU A 93 9.37 4.89 -4.55
N ILE A 94 9.02 3.73 -5.09
CA ILE A 94 7.70 3.13 -5.01
C ILE A 94 7.79 2.04 -3.96
N LEU A 95 6.81 2.02 -3.07
CA LEU A 95 6.65 1.07 -2.00
C LEU A 95 5.60 0.05 -2.41
N PHE A 96 5.94 -1.23 -2.19
CA PHE A 96 5.04 -2.35 -2.39
C PHE A 96 4.85 -3.05 -1.05
N PHE A 97 3.60 -3.14 -0.62
CA PHE A 97 3.20 -3.88 0.56
C PHE A 97 2.31 -5.04 0.14
N LYS A 98 2.65 -6.24 0.57
CA LYS A 98 1.83 -7.43 0.41
C LYS A 98 1.43 -7.93 1.79
N ILE A 99 0.13 -7.97 2.04
CA ILE A 99 -0.47 -8.32 3.32
C ILE A 99 -1.25 -9.61 3.11
N VAL A 100 -0.85 -10.66 3.82
CA VAL A 100 -1.41 -12.01 3.68
C VAL A 100 -2.12 -12.39 4.97
N ARG A 101 -3.36 -12.88 4.86
CA ARG A 101 -4.10 -13.43 6.00
C ARG A 101 -3.55 -14.80 6.35
N LEU A 102 -3.19 -14.99 7.62
CA LEU A 102 -2.79 -16.28 8.15
C LEU A 102 -4.05 -16.99 8.66
N HIS A 103 -4.27 -18.22 8.18
CA HIS A 103 -5.40 -19.07 8.58
C HIS A 103 -5.04 -19.97 9.77
#